data_AF-A0A3B8L1H0-F1
#
_entry.id   AF-A0A3B8L1H0-F1
#
_cell.length_a   1.000
_cell.length_b   1.000
_cell.length_c   1.000
_cell.angle_alpha   90.00
_cell.angle_beta   90.00
_cell.angle_gamma   90.00
#
_symmetry.space_group_name_H-M   'P 1'
#
loop_
_entity.id
_entity.type
_entity.pdbx_description
1 polymer ?
#
loop_
_entity_poly.entity_id
_entity_poly.type
_entity_poly.pdbx_seq_one_letter_code
_entity_poly.pdbx_strand_id
1 'polypeptide(L)'
;MRGREILLGVSGGVAAYKAAAVASGLVQAGASVSVIMTPSAERFIGATTFAALTGRPVHTGQFSPSEHHQGEHIGLSRRAE
;
A
#
# COMPACT_ATOMS: atom_id res chain seq x y z
N MET A 1 -15.08 2.19 -8.17
CA MET A 1 -13.71 2.36 -7.68
C MET A 1 -12.98 3.54 -8.31
N ARG A 2 -13.26 3.92 -9.57
CA ARG A 2 -12.70 5.12 -10.20
C ARG A 2 -12.82 6.37 -9.34
N GLY A 3 -11.72 7.11 -9.23
CA GLY A 3 -11.63 8.36 -8.47
C GLY A 3 -11.38 8.19 -6.97
N ARG A 4 -11.38 6.96 -6.44
CA ARG A 4 -11.06 6.69 -5.03
C ARG A 4 -9.61 6.28 -4.86
N GLU A 5 -9.03 6.67 -3.73
CA GLU A 5 -7.74 6.17 -3.27
C GLU A 5 -7.94 5.23 -2.08
N ILE A 6 -7.38 4.03 -2.20
CA ILE A 6 -7.51 2.96 -1.20
C ILE A 6 -6.18 2.76 -0.52
N LEU A 7 -6.18 2.81 0.81
CA LEU A 7 -5.03 2.45 1.63
C LEU A 7 -5.07 0.95 1.96
N LEU A 8 -4.19 0.17 1.34
CA LEU A 8 -4.08 -1.26 1.57
C LEU A 8 -2.97 -1.56 2.60
N GLY A 9 -3.38 -1.97 3.80
CA GLY A 9 -2.46 -2.44 4.84
C GLY A 9 -2.20 -3.94 4.75
N VAL A 10 -0.93 -4.33 4.72
CA VAL A 10 -0.49 -5.74 4.67
C VAL A 10 0.30 -6.09 5.91
N SER A 11 -0.17 -7.09 6.67
CA SER A 11 0.47 -7.59 7.89
C SER A 11 1.09 -8.98 7.69
N GLY A 12 1.84 -9.47 8.70
CA GLY A 12 2.55 -10.73 8.64
C GLY A 12 1.62 -11.94 8.83
N GLY A 13 1.39 -12.68 7.75
CA GLY A 13 0.68 -13.95 7.77
C GLY A 13 0.82 -14.69 6.44
N VAL A 14 0.54 -15.98 6.43
CA VAL A 14 0.67 -16.82 5.22
C VAL A 14 -0.17 -16.31 4.04
N ALA A 15 -1.25 -15.57 4.32
CA ALA A 15 -2.11 -14.99 3.30
C ALA A 15 -1.58 -13.67 2.70
N ALA A 16 -0.47 -13.12 3.19
CA ALA A 16 0.05 -11.81 2.75
C ALA A 16 0.30 -11.76 1.23
N TYR A 17 0.75 -12.85 0.61
CA TYR A 17 0.96 -12.89 -0.84
C TYR A 17 -0.33 -12.69 -1.65
N LYS A 18 -1.49 -13.08 -1.10
CA LYS A 18 -2.80 -12.90 -1.75
C LYS A 18 -3.21 -11.43 -1.85
N ALA A 19 -2.63 -10.56 -1.01
CA ALA A 19 -2.88 -9.12 -1.08
C ALA A 19 -2.40 -8.53 -2.43
N ALA A 20 -1.45 -9.16 -3.13
CA ALA A 20 -1.08 -8.74 -4.48
C ALA A 20 -2.24 -8.84 -5.48
N ALA A 21 -3.04 -9.91 -5.40
CA ALA A 21 -4.22 -10.06 -6.24
C ALA A 21 -5.29 -9.01 -5.90
N VAL A 22 -5.46 -8.69 -4.62
CA VAL A 22 -6.35 -7.61 -4.17
C VAL A 22 -5.89 -6.27 -4.74
N ALA A 23 -4.60 -5.91 -4.60
CA ALA A 23 -4.05 -4.67 -5.14
C ALA A 23 -4.26 -4.57 -6.66
N SER A 24 -3.95 -5.64 -7.39
CA SER A 24 -4.13 -5.70 -8.85
C SER A 24 -5.60 -5.50 -9.26
N GLY A 25 -6.52 -6.20 -8.60
CA GLY A 25 -7.96 -6.08 -8.88
C GLY A 25 -8.52 -4.68 -8.59
N LEU A 26 -8.06 -4.04 -7.52
CA LEU A 26 -8.44 -2.67 -7.18
C LEU A 26 -7.96 -1.66 -8.23
N VAL A 27 -6.70 -1.79 -8.68
CA VAL A 27 -6.12 -0.95 -9.75
C VAL A 27 -6.87 -1.17 -11.07
N GLN A 28 -7.17 -2.42 -11.44
CA GLN A 28 -7.94 -2.75 -12.63
C GLN A 28 -9.38 -2.20 -12.58
N ALA A 29 -9.98 -2.10 -11.39
CA ALA A 29 -11.27 -1.45 -11.17
C ALA A 29 -11.19 0.10 -11.24
N GLY A 30 -9.98 0.66 -11.39
CA GLY A 30 -9.70 2.09 -11.52
C GLY A 30 -9.48 2.82 -10.21
N ALA A 31 -9.28 2.10 -9.09
CA ALA A 31 -8.83 2.75 -7.85
C ALA A 31 -7.35 3.14 -7.95
N SER A 32 -7.00 4.24 -7.29
CA SER A 32 -5.62 4.46 -6.86
C SER A 32 -5.37 3.63 -5.60
N VAL A 33 -4.23 2.93 -5.50
CA VAL A 33 -3.94 2.07 -4.34
C VAL A 33 -2.60 2.46 -3.74
N SER A 34 -2.64 2.89 -2.47
CA SER A 34 -1.45 3.19 -1.67
C SER A 34 -1.24 2.03 -0.69
N VAL A 35 -0.04 1.46 -0.64
CA VAL A 35 0.22 0.24 0.15
C VAL A 35 1.11 0.55 1.34
N ILE A 36 0.73 0.03 2.50
CA ILE A 36 1.57 0.00 3.70
C ILE A 36 1.85 -1.43 4.14
N MET A 37 3.08 -1.70 4.55
CA MET A 37 3.51 -3.05 4.96
C MET A 37 4.13 -3.03 6.35
N THR A 38 3.86 -4.08 7.13
CA THR A 38 4.63 -4.33 8.35
C THR A 38 5.94 -5.05 8.02
N PRO A 39 6.98 -4.95 8.87
CA PRO A 39 8.22 -5.71 8.68
C PRO A 39 8.01 -7.23 8.59
N SER A 40 6.97 -7.75 9.25
CA SER A 40 6.61 -9.17 9.17
C SER A 40 5.97 -9.55 7.84
N ALA A 41 5.23 -8.65 7.19
CA ALA A 41 4.65 -8.88 5.87
C ALA A 41 5.72 -9.01 4.78
N GLU A 42 6.80 -8.22 4.89
CA GLU A 42 7.94 -8.24 3.95
C GLU A 42 8.66 -9.58 3.90
N ARG A 43 8.53 -10.42 4.94
CA ARG A 43 9.07 -11.78 4.96
C ARG A 43 8.26 -12.77 4.09
N PHE A 44 7.02 -12.43 3.74
CA PHE A 44 6.14 -13.26 2.91
C PHE A 44 6.05 -12.77 1.48
N ILE A 45 6.10 -11.46 1.26
CA ILE A 45 6.01 -10.84 -0.06
C ILE A 45 6.76 -9.52 -0.07
N GLY A 46 7.49 -9.21 -1.15
CA GLY A 46 8.31 -8.00 -1.23
C GLY A 46 7.51 -6.75 -1.59
N ALA A 47 7.93 -5.60 -1.04
CA ALA A 47 7.37 -4.29 -1.38
C ALA A 47 7.41 -3.99 -2.90
N THR A 48 8.45 -4.43 -3.61
CA THR A 48 8.59 -4.27 -5.06
C THR A 48 7.40 -4.82 -5.85
N THR A 49 6.77 -5.91 -5.38
CA THR A 49 5.58 -6.46 -6.02
C THR A 49 4.43 -5.46 -6.00
N PHE A 50 4.18 -4.84 -4.86
CA PHE A 50 3.12 -3.85 -4.73
C PHE A 50 3.45 -2.55 -5.47
N ALA A 51 4.72 -2.13 -5.45
CA ALA A 51 5.16 -0.95 -6.22
C ALA A 51 4.91 -1.15 -7.72
N ALA A 52 5.24 -2.32 -8.26
CA ALA A 52 5.00 -2.65 -9.66
C ALA A 52 3.49 -2.72 -10.02
N LEU A 53 2.66 -3.27 -9.13
CA LEU A 53 1.22 -3.41 -9.37
C LEU A 53 0.44 -2.10 -9.25
N THR A 54 0.85 -1.23 -8.33
CA THR A 54 0.14 0.02 -8.01
C THR A 54 0.71 1.25 -8.70
N GLY A 55 1.95 1.16 -9.20
CA GLY A 55 2.68 2.29 -9.77
C GLY A 55 3.03 3.36 -8.72
N ARG A 56 3.01 3.00 -7.44
CA ARG A 56 3.20 3.91 -6.29
C ARG A 56 4.25 3.38 -5.33
N PRO A 57 4.94 4.25 -4.57
CA PRO A 57 5.82 3.80 -3.50
C PRO A 57 5.04 3.03 -2.44
N VAL A 58 5.72 2.09 -1.78
CA VAL A 58 5.18 1.29 -0.68
C VAL A 58 5.79 1.76 0.62
N HIS A 59 4.95 2.05 1.61
CA HIS A 59 5.41 2.60 2.88
C HIS A 59 5.59 1.48 3.91
N THR A 60 6.81 1.33 4.41
CA THR A 60 7.17 0.27 5.37
C THR A 60 7.45 0.81 6.78
N GLY A 61 7.48 2.14 6.93
CA GLY A 61 7.75 2.82 8.18
C GLY A 61 6.85 4.03 8.41
N GLN A 62 6.38 4.20 9.65
CA GLN A 62 5.44 5.26 10.04
C GLN A 62 6.01 6.68 9.95
N PHE A 63 7.35 6.80 10.07
CA PHE A 63 8.08 8.06 10.10
C PHE A 63 9.03 8.23 8.90
N SER A 64 8.79 7.48 7.82
CA SER A 64 9.59 7.63 6.61
C SER A 64 9.47 9.08 6.08
N PRO A 65 10.59 9.78 5.87
CA PRO A 65 10.60 11.21 5.54
C PRO A 65 10.37 11.43 4.04
N SER A 66 9.26 10.92 3.50
CA SER A 66 9.17 10.62 2.07
C SER A 66 8.06 11.33 1.30
N GLU A 67 7.54 12.49 1.73
CA GLU A 67 6.94 13.53 0.83
C GLU A 67 6.10 14.58 1.59
N HIS A 68 5.44 14.23 2.70
CA HIS A 68 4.60 15.17 3.44
C HIS A 68 5.29 15.82 4.65
N HIS A 69 5.21 17.15 4.75
CA HIS A 69 5.69 17.93 5.91
C HIS A 69 5.07 17.50 7.25
N GLN A 70 3.87 16.90 7.23
CA GLN A 70 3.19 16.37 8.41
C GLN A 70 3.40 14.85 8.62
N GLY A 71 4.16 14.19 7.74
CA GLY A 71 4.42 12.75 7.74
C GLY A 71 3.37 11.92 7.00
N GLU A 72 3.80 10.79 6.42
CA GLU A 72 2.95 9.91 5.61
C GLU A 72 1.82 9.25 6.42
N HIS A 73 1.97 9.04 7.73
CA HIS A 73 0.92 8.50 8.59
C HIS A 73 -0.34 9.38 8.66
N ILE A 74 -0.20 10.70 8.44
CA ILE A 74 -1.33 11.64 8.30
C ILE A 74 -1.76 11.75 6.83
N GLY A 75 -0.79 11.92 5.93
CA GLY A 75 -1.05 12.12 4.49
C GLY A 75 -1.82 10.97 3.85
N LEU A 76 -1.35 9.73 4.06
CA LEU A 76 -1.99 8.51 3.53
C LEU A 76 -3.42 8.36 4.04
N SER A 77 -3.63 8.61 5.33
CA SER A 77 -4.93 8.49 5.97
C SER A 77 -5.95 9.49 5.41
N ARG A 78 -5.52 10.72 5.07
CA ARG A 78 -6.41 11.75 4.52
C ARG A 78 -6.81 11.49 3.06
N ARG A 79 -5.95 10.83 2.29
CA ARG A 79 -6.24 10.50 0.88
C ARG A 79 -7.17 9.31 0.73
N ALA A 80 -7.31 8.46 1.74
CA ALA A 80 -8.08 7.22 1.66
C ALA A 80 -9.60 7.46 1.72
N GLU A 81 -10.36 6.91 0.75
CA GLU A 81 -11.84 6.99 0.62
C GLU A 81 -12.47 5.65 0.20
#